data_AF-A0A1E5GI07-F1
#
_entry.id   AF-A0A1E5GI07-F1
#
_cell.length_a   1.000
_cell.length_b   1.000
_cell.length_c   1.000
_cell.angle_alpha   90.00
_cell.angle_beta   90.00
_cell.angle_gamma   90.00
#
_symmetry.space_group_name_H-M   'P 1'
#
loop_
_entity.id
_entity.type
_entity.pdbx_description
1 polymer ?
#
loop_
_entity_poly.entity_id
_entity_poly.type
_entity_poly.pdbx_seq_one_letter_code
_entity_poly.pdbx_strand_id
1 'polypeptide(L)' 'MILDLEERPLEKFFSENEELLQLGEKKAWPIMYDSFEKLENEIRNANVAYQVLYSSYEMNGWVLAERVEIIDVK' A
#
# COMPACT_ATOMS: atom_id res chain seq x y z
N MET A 1 8.07 13.97 -9.73
CA MET A 1 9.30 13.73 -8.96
C MET A 1 8.88 13.04 -7.67
N ILE A 2 9.45 11.87 -7.37
CA ILE A 2 9.29 11.25 -6.04
C ILE A 2 10.16 12.09 -5.10
N LEU A 3 9.55 12.65 -4.07
CA LEU A 3 10.22 13.50 -3.09
C LEU A 3 10.76 12.67 -1.93
N ASP A 4 9.95 11.73 -1.46
CA ASP A 4 10.29 10.90 -0.31
C ASP A 4 9.58 9.55 -0.37
N LEU A 5 10.16 8.58 0.32
CA LEU A 5 9.59 7.26 0.55
C LEU A 5 9.70 6.93 2.03
N GLU A 6 8.56 6.85 2.71
CA GLU A 6 8.50 6.64 4.15
C GLU A 6 7.95 5.24 4.46
N GLU A 7 8.74 4.43 5.16
CA GLU A 7 8.25 3.16 5.68
C GLU A 7 7.36 3.41 6.90
N ARG A 8 6.15 2.87 6.85
CA ARG A 8 5.17 3.00 7.92
C ARG A 8 4.70 1.64 8.41
N PRO A 9 4.22 1.57 9.66
CA PRO A 9 3.57 0.37 10.17
C PRO A 9 2.41 -0.05 9.26
N LEU A 10 2.29 -1.34 8.98
CA LEU A 10 1.24 -1.90 8.15
C LEU A 10 -0.16 -1.61 8.73
N GLU A 11 -0.28 -1.44 10.05
CA GLU A 11 -1.52 -1.04 10.70
C GLU A 11 -2.04 0.30 10.17
N LYS A 12 -1.13 1.23 9.85
CA LYS A 12 -1.51 2.53 9.29
C LYS A 12 -2.08 2.39 7.89
N PHE A 13 -1.59 1.43 7.09
CA PHE A 13 -2.13 1.16 5.77
C PHE A 13 -3.63 0.85 5.85
N PHE A 14 -4.02 -0.06 6.73
CA PHE A 14 -5.42 -0.44 6.90
C PHE A 14 -6.27 0.72 7.44
N SER A 15 -5.79 1.44 8.47
CA SER A 15 -6.56 2.54 9.05
C SER A 15 -6.71 3.74 8.12
N GLU A 16 -5.68 4.06 7.33
CA GLU A 16 -5.70 5.22 6.43
C GLU A 16 -6.47 4.93 5.13
N ASN A 17 -6.49 3.67 4.68
CA ASN A 17 -7.10 3.27 3.41
C ASN A 17 -8.39 2.44 3.58
N GLU A 18 -8.94 2.31 4.78
CA GLU A 18 -10.08 1.44 5.09
C GLU A 18 -11.27 1.67 4.13
N GLU A 19 -11.70 2.92 3.96
CA GLU A 19 -12.81 3.28 3.09
C GLU A 19 -12.54 2.89 1.62
N LEU A 20 -11.31 3.12 1.16
CA LEU A 20 -10.85 2.81 -0.20
C LEU A 20 -10.72 1.29 -0.42
N LEU A 21 -10.26 0.54 0.58
CA LEU A 21 -10.17 -0.91 0.61
C LEU A 21 -11.57 -1.56 0.60
N GLN A 22 -12.52 -1.01 1.34
CA GLN A 22 -13.91 -1.49 1.35
C GLN A 22 -14.63 -1.18 0.03
N LEU A 23 -14.39 -0.01 -0.59
CA LEU A 23 -14.92 0.33 -1.91
C LEU A 23 -14.27 -0.48 -3.05
N GLY A 24 -13.00 -0.88 -2.84
CA GLY A 24 -12.16 -1.63 -3.79
C GLY A 24 -12.67 -3.03 -4.13
N GLU A 25 -13.37 -3.68 -3.20
CA GLU A 25 -13.99 -5.01 -3.34
C GLU A 25 -14.85 -5.11 -4.62
N LYS A 26 -15.42 -3.99 -5.07
CA LYS A 26 -16.32 -3.91 -6.23
C LYS A 26 -15.68 -3.30 -7.48
N LYS A 27 -14.41 -2.89 -7.43
CA LYS A 27 -13.77 -2.08 -8.48
C LYS A 27 -12.35 -2.55 -8.81
N ALA A 28 -12.24 -3.62 -9.61
CA ALA A 28 -11.02 -3.97 -10.37
C ALA A 28 -9.69 -3.91 -9.59
N TRP A 29 -9.71 -4.29 -8.31
CA TRP A 29 -8.49 -4.43 -7.54
C TRP A 29 -7.67 -5.60 -8.07
N PRO A 30 -6.32 -5.48 -8.05
CA PRO A 30 -5.44 -6.56 -8.48
C PRO A 30 -5.50 -7.78 -7.56
N ILE A 31 -6.13 -7.66 -6.39
CA ILE A 31 -6.36 -8.74 -5.44
C ILE A 31 -7.88 -8.95 -5.33
N MET A 32 -8.33 -10.17 -5.59
CA MET A 32 -9.72 -10.58 -5.36
C MET A 32 -9.86 -11.03 -3.91
N TYR A 33 -10.69 -10.35 -3.13
CA TYR A 33 -10.98 -10.69 -1.73
C TYR A 33 -12.48 -10.59 -1.48
N ASP A 34 -13.01 -11.55 -0.72
CA ASP A 34 -14.45 -11.64 -0.42
C ASP A 34 -14.84 -10.79 0.80
N SER A 35 -13.86 -10.36 1.60
CA SER A 35 -14.04 -9.50 2.76
C SER A 35 -12.76 -8.74 3.07
N PHE A 36 -12.92 -7.58 3.72
CA PHE A 36 -11.79 -6.79 4.22
C PHE A 36 -10.88 -7.59 5.16
N GLU A 37 -11.46 -8.40 6.06
CA GLU A 37 -10.70 -9.27 6.98
C GLU A 37 -9.83 -10.30 6.24
N LYS A 38 -10.31 -10.85 5.12
CA LYS A 38 -9.54 -11.78 4.30
C LYS A 38 -8.36 -11.07 3.65
N LEU A 39 -8.58 -9.87 3.11
CA LEU A 39 -7.51 -9.06 2.55
C LEU A 39 -6.45 -8.69 3.60
N GLU A 40 -6.89 -8.26 4.79
CA GLU A 40 -5.98 -7.92 5.88
C GLU A 40 -5.12 -9.12 6.28
N ASN A 41 -5.72 -10.31 6.41
CA ASN A 41 -4.98 -11.52 6.73
C ASN A 41 -3.98 -11.91 5.63
N GLU A 42 -4.36 -11.84 4.35
CA GLU A 42 -3.45 -12.14 3.24
C GLU A 42 -2.23 -11.20 3.24
N ILE A 43 -2.45 -9.90 3.40
CA ILE A 43 -1.37 -8.90 3.42
C ILE A 43 -0.48 -9.08 4.66
N ARG A 44 -1.06 -9.37 5.84
CA ARG A 44 -0.28 -9.66 7.06
C ARG A 44 0.55 -10.93 6.94
N ASN A 45 0.01 -11.97 6.31
CA ASN A 45 0.72 -13.23 6.09
C ASN A 45 1.82 -13.11 5.02
N ALA A 46 1.67 -12.20 4.07
CA ALA A 46 2.65 -11.95 3.01
C ALA A 46 3.93 -11.24 3.49
N ASN A 47 4.00 -10.80 4.75
CA ASN A 47 5.17 -10.12 5.34
C ASN A 47 5.69 -8.95 4.46
N VAL A 48 4.76 -8.15 3.94
CA VAL A 48 5.07 -7.00 3.09
C VAL A 48 5.35 -5.74 3.90
N ALA A 49 6.24 -4.90 3.41
CA ALA A 49 6.48 -3.56 3.92
C ALA A 49 5.50 -2.56 3.28
N TYR A 50 5.02 -1.61 4.09
CA TYR A 50 4.18 -0.50 3.65
C TYR A 50 5.03 0.76 3.50
N GLN A 51 5.16 1.23 2.25
CA GLN A 51 5.91 2.43 1.91
C GLN A 51 4.95 3.49 1.38
N VAL A 52 4.95 4.67 2.01
CA VAL A 52 4.21 5.83 1.54
C VAL A 52 5.10 6.66 0.64
N LEU A 53 4.62 6.92 -0.57
CA LEU A 53 5.31 7.70 -1.58
C LEU A 53 4.78 9.12 -1.57
N TYR A 54 5.69 10.07 -1.34
CA TYR A 54 5.40 11.49 -1.39
C TYR A 54 5.90 12.08 -2.71
N SER A 55 5.04 12.81 -3.41
CA SER A 55 5.42 13.46 -4.68
C SER A 55 5.00 14.92 -4.74
N SER A 56 5.70 15.69 -5.57
CA SER A 56 5.59 17.15 -5.65
C SER A 56 4.27 17.68 -6.26
N TYR A 57 3.26 16.83 -6.48
CA TYR A 57 2.02 17.19 -7.19
C TYR A 57 0.76 16.54 -6.60
N GLU A 58 0.72 16.30 -5.29
CA GLU A 58 -0.40 15.62 -4.61
C GLU A 58 -0.71 14.20 -5.11
N MET A 59 0.10 13.67 -6.04
CA MET A 59 0.13 12.26 -6.43
C MET A 59 0.90 11.48 -5.37
N ASN A 60 0.43 11.58 -4.13
CA ASN A 60 0.88 10.72 -3.05
C ASN A 60 0.25 9.34 -3.26
N GLY A 61 1.00 8.31 -2.93
CA GLY A 61 0.56 6.94 -3.09
C GLY A 61 1.20 6.05 -2.07
N TRP A 62 0.98 4.75 -2.23
CA TRP A 62 1.59 3.77 -1.38
C TRP A 62 1.95 2.52 -2.17
N VAL A 63 2.92 1.79 -1.63
CA VAL A 63 3.41 0.52 -2.17
C VAL A 63 3.43 -0.50 -1.05
N LEU A 64 2.88 -1.68 -1.33
CA LEU A 64 3.07 -2.88 -0.52
C LEU A 64 4.03 -3.79 -1.27
N ALA A 65 5.17 -4.11 -0.67
CA ALA A 65 6.18 -4.98 -1.29
C ALA A 65 7.00 -5.71 -0.22
N GLU A 66 7.42 -6.94 -0.53
CA GLU A 66 8.31 -7.71 0.36
C GLU A 66 9.69 -7.05 0.53
N ARG A 67 10.17 -6.35 -0.50
CA ARG A 67 11.43 -5.62 -0.49
C ARG A 67 11.34 -4.38 -1.35
N VAL A 68 11.89 -3.28 -0.87
CA VAL A 68 12.00 -2.03 -1.62
C VAL A 68 13.47 -1.60 -1.67
N GLU A 69 13.94 -1.27 -2.87
CA GLU A 69 15.30 -0.79 -3.11
C GLU A 69 15.27 0.50 -3.91
N ILE A 70 16.00 1.51 -3.45
CA ILE A 70 16.18 2.76 -4.18
C ILE A 70 17.47 2.65 -4.98
N ILE A 71 17.34 2.54 -6.30
CA ILE A 71 18.48 2.55 -7.22
C ILE A 71 18.65 3.94 -7.82
N ASP A 72 19.77 4.60 -7.49
CA ASP A 72 20.15 5.85 -8.14
C ASP A 72 20.81 5.51 -9.49
N VAL A 73 20.10 5.84 -10.58
CA VAL A 73 20.59 5.58 -11.95
C VAL A 73 21.37 6.81 -12.39
N LYS A 74 22.70 6.69 -12.39
CA LYS A 74 23.63 7.69 -12.92
C LYS A 74 23.50 7.88 -14.43
#